data_AF-A0A957LGS3-F1
#
_entry.id   AF-A0A957LGS3-F1
#
_cell.length_a   1.000
_cell.length_b   1.000
_cell.length_c   1.000
_cell.angle_alpha   90.00
_cell.angle_beta   90.00
_cell.angle_gamma   90.00
#
_symmetry.space_group_name_H-M   'P 1'
#
loop_
_entity.id
_entity.type
_entity.pdbx_description
1 polymer ?
#
loop_
_entity_poly.entity_id
_entity_poly.type
_entity_poly.pdbx_seq_one_letter_code
_entity_poly.pdbx_strand_id
1 'polypeptide(L)'
;DGIKTSATKRLKGGIVNKVFDFATNNPFCEKYEVLKSFKESISEYLDGWINKIAETSSNASHRYVQDILKESQKLFDQEKTEYENFIRDTVTGFVSNLVNVLILLLTLGFPAKNVIDYFDEEQIFELATKIYSHLEDEVKRNISMAWTLHKGSLLVSSKFVWASLNTKQIKLLAEKCIHKFSWDIIEDFVRDLIVKIFTSKFEEKAKEQIPDWLGLASSREVFRTVKQVVNILPDSIDNQLYSDEFMFGTTPISHALNLAALRFQDRSRKKRKKILIIISDGNFDTTFPLHVSLLLKQVGVIIICCQLVSKDIMTTLLKKMPSRWPEGAKKMFEIAARVDPNDELFQEIADRSFEIEDGIKLFYQINQSDLLEDIFEAVLGNENGDIEFDETNI
;
A
#
# COMPACT_ATOMS: atom_id res chain seq x y z
N ASP A 1 23.55 31.21 21.37
CA ASP A 1 23.13 31.71 22.71
C ASP A 1 23.91 31.15 23.89
N GLY A 2 24.00 29.83 24.10
CA GLY A 2 24.69 29.27 25.27
C GLY A 2 26.14 29.75 25.46
N ILE A 3 26.94 29.79 24.38
CA ILE A 3 28.31 30.33 24.39
C ILE A 3 28.30 31.82 24.76
N LYS A 4 27.52 32.63 24.02
CA LYS A 4 27.37 34.08 24.25
C LYS A 4 27.00 34.40 25.70
N THR A 5 25.90 33.85 26.21
CA THR A 5 25.41 34.13 27.57
C THR A 5 26.42 33.74 28.64
N SER A 6 27.07 32.58 28.48
CA SER A 6 28.07 32.11 29.44
C SER A 6 29.36 32.93 29.43
N ALA A 7 29.87 33.25 28.23
CA ALA A 7 31.06 34.09 28.07
C ALA A 7 30.80 35.52 28.57
N THR A 8 29.67 36.13 28.23
CA THR A 8 29.30 37.47 28.72
C THR A 8 29.12 37.49 30.24
N LYS A 9 28.53 36.45 30.84
CA LYS A 9 28.42 36.35 32.31
C LYS A 9 29.80 36.28 32.98
N ARG A 10 30.73 35.51 32.41
CA ARG A 10 32.12 35.42 32.92
C ARG A 10 32.89 36.73 32.72
N LEU A 11 32.72 37.40 31.58
CA LEU A 11 33.31 38.71 31.32
C LEU A 11 32.85 39.73 32.36
N LYS A 12 31.52 39.84 32.57
CA LYS A 12 30.92 40.74 33.58
C LYS A 12 31.33 40.41 35.01
N GLY A 13 31.54 39.14 35.33
CA GLY A 13 32.01 38.71 36.66
C GLY A 13 33.52 38.80 36.87
N GLY A 14 34.29 39.03 35.80
CA GLY A 14 35.76 38.99 35.79
C GLY A 14 36.42 40.23 36.41
N ILE A 15 37.71 40.12 36.70
CA ILE A 15 38.52 41.20 37.28
C ILE A 15 38.50 42.44 36.39
N VAL A 16 38.57 42.26 35.06
CA VAL A 16 38.56 43.38 34.10
C VAL A 16 37.28 44.21 34.21
N ASN A 17 36.10 43.58 34.29
CA ASN A 17 34.84 44.31 34.46
C ASN A 17 34.74 44.94 35.84
N LYS A 18 35.24 44.29 36.90
CA LYS A 18 35.31 44.91 38.24
C LYS A 18 36.20 46.15 38.26
N VAL A 19 37.32 46.12 37.53
CA VAL A 19 38.22 47.28 37.37
C VAL A 19 37.54 48.38 36.56
N PHE A 20 36.83 48.03 35.49
CA PHE A 20 36.03 48.97 34.70
C PHE A 20 34.90 49.61 35.51
N ASP A 21 34.13 48.81 36.25
CA ASP A 21 33.05 49.27 37.13
C ASP A 21 33.61 50.20 38.22
N PHE A 22 34.77 49.86 38.80
CA PHE A 22 35.45 50.72 39.76
C PHE A 22 35.90 52.05 39.14
N ALA A 23 36.53 52.00 37.96
CA ALA A 23 36.99 53.20 37.24
C ALA A 23 35.83 54.09 36.78
N THR A 24 34.67 53.50 36.46
CA THR A 24 33.49 54.23 36.01
C THR A 24 32.74 54.88 37.16
N ASN A 25 32.67 54.22 38.33
CA ASN A 25 31.95 54.73 39.50
C ASN A 25 32.79 55.64 40.42
N ASN A 26 34.10 55.75 40.19
CA ASN A 26 34.99 56.56 41.02
C ASN A 26 35.18 57.98 40.41
N PRO A 27 34.71 59.05 41.07
CA PRO A 27 34.83 60.42 40.55
C PRO A 27 36.29 60.91 40.43
N PHE A 28 37.25 60.26 41.09
CA PHE A 28 38.68 60.55 40.90
C PHE A 28 39.15 60.25 39.47
N CYS A 29 38.55 59.27 38.77
CA CYS A 29 38.96 58.91 37.41
C CYS A 29 38.63 59.99 36.38
N GLU A 30 37.64 60.85 36.65
CA GLU A 30 37.31 62.00 35.79
C GLU A 30 38.24 63.19 36.00
N LYS A 31 38.96 63.25 37.14
CA LYS A 31 39.85 64.37 37.49
C LYS A 31 41.22 64.29 36.83
N TYR A 32 41.67 63.10 36.41
CA TYR A 32 43.00 62.88 35.84
C TYR A 32 42.89 62.31 34.42
N GLU A 33 43.49 63.00 33.46
CA GLU A 33 43.46 62.64 32.03
C GLU A 33 43.95 61.21 31.75
N VAL A 34 44.97 60.76 32.49
CA VAL A 34 45.51 59.39 32.38
C VAL A 34 44.48 58.33 32.77
N LEU A 35 43.67 58.58 33.82
CA LEU A 35 42.64 57.64 34.26
C LEU A 35 41.45 57.61 33.31
N LYS A 36 41.14 58.75 32.68
CA LYS A 36 40.14 58.84 31.61
C LYS A 36 40.55 58.03 30.38
N SER A 37 41.78 58.21 29.90
CA SER A 37 42.33 57.44 28.77
C SER A 37 42.37 55.93 29.08
N PHE A 38 42.70 55.57 30.32
CA PHE A 38 42.66 54.18 30.78
C PHE A 38 41.23 53.60 30.79
N LYS A 39 40.23 54.37 31.25
CA LYS A 39 38.80 54.00 31.21
C LYS A 39 38.31 53.79 29.77
N GLU A 40 38.65 54.70 28.86
CA GLU A 40 38.32 54.60 27.43
C GLU A 40 38.96 53.34 26.81
N SER A 41 40.25 53.09 27.09
CA SER A 41 40.96 51.89 26.63
C SER A 41 40.32 50.59 27.13
N ILE A 42 39.87 50.55 28.40
CA ILE A 42 39.16 49.37 28.93
C ILE A 42 37.78 49.23 28.27
N SER A 43 37.07 50.33 28.02
CA SER A 43 35.77 50.30 27.34
C SER A 43 35.91 49.72 25.94
N GLU A 44 36.84 50.25 25.13
CA GLU A 44 37.12 49.76 23.77
C GLU A 44 37.53 48.28 23.78
N TYR A 45 38.35 47.88 24.76
CA TYR A 45 38.71 46.48 24.96
C TYR A 45 37.49 45.60 25.27
N LEU A 46 36.63 46.02 26.20
CA LEU A 46 35.41 45.28 26.58
C LEU A 46 34.44 45.16 25.40
N ASP A 47 34.23 46.24 24.64
CA ASP A 47 33.37 46.25 23.46
C ASP A 47 33.94 45.33 22.36
N GLY A 48 35.24 45.40 22.11
CA GLY A 48 35.94 44.48 21.22
C GLY A 48 35.77 43.01 21.63
N TRP A 49 35.84 42.72 22.92
CA TRP A 49 35.60 41.37 23.44
C TRP A 49 34.14 40.93 23.34
N ILE A 50 33.17 41.80 23.60
CA ILE A 50 31.74 41.48 23.42
C ILE A 50 31.44 41.15 21.96
N ASN A 51 31.99 41.93 21.02
CA ASN A 51 31.87 41.67 19.59
C ASN A 51 32.52 40.34 19.20
N LYS A 52 33.73 40.06 19.69
CA LYS A 52 34.42 38.79 19.46
C LYS A 52 33.65 37.59 20.03
N ILE A 53 33.03 37.73 21.20
CA ILE A 53 32.16 36.70 21.80
C ILE A 53 30.93 36.45 20.93
N ALA A 54 30.28 37.51 20.44
CA ALA A 54 29.11 37.41 19.59
C ALA A 54 29.43 36.73 18.26
N GLU A 55 30.50 37.17 17.59
CA GLU A 55 30.97 36.60 16.33
C GLU A 55 31.38 35.13 16.49
N THR A 56 32.23 34.83 17.48
CA THR A 56 32.67 33.45 17.72
C THR A 56 31.50 32.55 18.08
N SER A 57 30.56 33.01 18.92
CA SER A 57 29.37 32.23 19.27
C SER A 57 28.47 31.99 18.05
N SER A 58 28.31 32.97 17.17
CA SER A 58 27.49 32.85 15.96
C SER A 58 28.12 31.86 14.98
N ASN A 59 29.40 32.08 14.66
CA ASN A 59 30.16 31.25 13.73
C ASN A 59 30.30 29.81 14.23
N ALA A 60 30.58 29.59 15.52
CA ALA A 60 30.67 28.26 16.10
C ALA A 60 29.31 27.53 16.07
N SER A 61 28.21 28.23 16.36
CA SER A 61 26.87 27.63 16.31
C SER A 61 26.47 27.26 14.89
N HIS A 62 26.67 28.18 13.93
CA HIS A 62 26.34 27.93 12.53
C HIS A 62 27.17 26.78 11.96
N ARG A 63 28.50 26.81 12.17
CA ARG A 63 29.40 25.75 11.74
C ARG A 63 29.06 24.41 12.35
N TYR A 64 28.76 24.37 13.65
CA TYR A 64 28.39 23.13 14.33
C TYR A 64 27.13 22.49 13.74
N VAL A 65 26.09 23.28 13.46
CA VAL A 65 24.87 22.78 12.82
C VAL A 65 25.18 22.28 11.41
N GLN A 66 25.88 23.07 10.60
CA GLN A 66 26.26 22.68 9.23
C GLN A 66 27.09 21.39 9.20
N ASP A 67 28.08 21.28 10.08
CA ASP A 67 28.94 20.10 10.19
C ASP A 67 28.11 18.86 10.56
N ILE A 68 27.18 18.98 11.51
CA ILE A 68 26.29 17.88 11.91
C ILE A 68 25.35 17.47 10.78
N LEU A 69 24.73 18.42 10.08
CA LEU A 69 23.83 18.13 8.96
C LEU A 69 24.62 17.44 7.83
N LYS A 70 25.82 17.93 7.52
CA LYS A 70 26.70 17.34 6.52
C LYS A 70 27.12 15.91 6.89
N GLU A 71 27.49 15.66 8.14
CA GLU A 71 27.85 14.31 8.57
C GLU A 71 26.63 13.38 8.58
N SER A 72 25.46 13.88 8.98
CA SER A 72 24.20 13.11 8.95
C SER A 72 23.82 12.71 7.52
N GLN A 73 23.95 13.63 6.56
CA GLN A 73 23.75 13.35 5.14
C GLN A 73 24.75 12.29 4.64
N LYS A 74 26.02 12.44 4.98
CA LYS A 74 27.07 11.51 4.58
C LYS A 74 26.83 10.10 5.14
N LEU A 75 26.42 9.98 6.41
CA LEU A 75 26.07 8.69 7.01
C LEU A 75 24.88 8.06 6.31
N PHE A 76 23.84 8.85 5.99
CA PHE A 76 22.72 8.37 5.18
C PHE A 76 23.18 7.87 3.80
N ASP A 77 24.02 8.64 3.09
CA ASP A 77 24.51 8.28 1.76
C ASP A 77 25.35 6.99 1.77
N GLN A 78 26.08 6.72 2.86
CA GLN A 78 26.86 5.49 3.05
C GLN A 78 25.97 4.25 3.20
N GLU A 79 24.88 4.37 3.96
CA GLU A 79 23.96 3.28 4.27
C GLU A 79 22.79 3.15 3.29
N LYS A 80 22.65 4.11 2.36
CA LYS A 80 21.52 4.20 1.42
C LYS A 80 21.23 2.91 0.67
N THR A 81 22.28 2.21 0.23
CA THR A 81 22.15 0.93 -0.50
C THR A 81 21.62 -0.18 0.40
N GLU A 82 22.03 -0.21 1.67
CA GLU A 82 21.52 -1.17 2.66
C GLU A 82 20.03 -0.90 2.94
N TYR A 83 19.65 0.37 3.12
CA TYR A 83 18.25 0.76 3.27
C TYR A 83 17.42 0.36 2.05
N GLU A 84 17.93 0.59 0.84
CA GLU A 84 17.25 0.20 -0.40
C GLU A 84 16.99 -1.32 -0.43
N ASN A 85 18.01 -2.12 -0.13
CA ASN A 85 17.89 -3.58 -0.14
C ASN A 85 16.90 -4.06 0.91
N PHE A 86 17.00 -3.56 2.14
CA PHE A 86 16.10 -3.95 3.22
C PHE A 86 14.64 -3.62 2.92
N ILE A 87 14.36 -2.40 2.43
CA ILE A 87 13.00 -1.98 2.05
C ILE A 87 12.50 -2.86 0.91
N ARG A 88 13.32 -3.06 -0.13
CA ARG A 88 12.98 -3.89 -1.29
C ARG A 88 12.63 -5.31 -0.88
N ASP A 89 13.47 -5.97 -0.10
CA ASP A 89 13.24 -7.34 0.37
C ASP A 89 11.97 -7.44 1.23
N THR A 90 11.72 -6.42 2.06
CA THR A 90 10.54 -6.36 2.91
C THR A 90 9.24 -6.25 2.11
N VAL A 91 9.21 -5.42 1.06
CA VAL A 91 7.95 -5.15 0.34
C VAL A 91 7.75 -6.00 -0.93
N THR A 92 8.80 -6.63 -1.49
CA THR A 92 8.73 -7.28 -2.80
C THR A 92 7.62 -8.34 -2.90
N GLY A 93 7.44 -9.17 -1.87
CA GLY A 93 6.38 -10.18 -1.84
C GLY A 93 4.98 -9.56 -1.90
N PHE A 94 4.75 -8.55 -1.06
CA PHE A 94 3.49 -7.80 -1.02
C PHE A 94 3.20 -7.10 -2.35
N VAL A 95 4.18 -6.33 -2.86
CA VAL A 95 4.05 -5.60 -4.12
C VAL A 95 3.77 -6.55 -5.28
N SER A 96 4.46 -7.69 -5.35
CA SER A 96 4.26 -8.66 -6.43
C SER A 96 2.83 -9.23 -6.42
N ASN A 97 2.31 -9.59 -5.24
CA ASN A 97 0.95 -10.09 -5.11
C ASN A 97 -0.08 -9.02 -5.51
N LEU A 98 0.07 -7.82 -4.95
CA LEU A 98 -0.84 -6.70 -5.20
C LEU A 98 -0.85 -6.27 -6.67
N VAL A 99 0.33 -6.19 -7.32
CA VAL A 99 0.45 -5.86 -8.75
C VAL A 99 -0.25 -6.91 -9.61
N ASN A 100 -0.13 -8.21 -9.29
CA ASN A 100 -0.83 -9.25 -10.04
C ASN A 100 -2.35 -9.07 -9.97
N VAL A 101 -2.89 -8.80 -8.78
CA VAL A 101 -4.33 -8.54 -8.59
C VAL A 101 -4.75 -7.26 -9.32
N LEU A 102 -3.96 -6.20 -9.21
CA LEU A 102 -4.26 -4.90 -9.83
C LEU A 102 -4.28 -4.99 -11.36
N ILE A 103 -3.28 -5.63 -11.96
CA ILE A 103 -3.22 -5.85 -13.41
C ILE A 103 -4.43 -6.63 -13.88
N LEU A 104 -4.79 -7.70 -13.17
CA LEU A 104 -5.98 -8.49 -13.47
C LEU A 104 -7.24 -7.62 -13.45
N LEU A 105 -7.43 -6.84 -12.38
CA LEU A 105 -8.60 -5.98 -12.24
C LEU A 105 -8.73 -4.97 -13.38
N LEU A 106 -7.61 -4.33 -13.74
CA LEU A 106 -7.57 -3.42 -14.87
C LEU A 106 -7.84 -4.12 -16.20
N THR A 107 -7.29 -5.32 -16.40
CA THR A 107 -7.52 -6.15 -17.59
C THR A 107 -9.00 -6.45 -17.77
N LEU A 108 -9.67 -6.79 -16.67
CA LEU A 108 -11.08 -7.16 -16.67
C LEU A 108 -12.01 -5.96 -16.65
N GLY A 109 -11.50 -4.72 -16.65
CA GLY A 109 -12.30 -3.49 -16.72
C GLY A 109 -12.90 -3.01 -15.38
N PHE A 110 -12.51 -3.63 -14.26
CA PHE A 110 -13.02 -3.20 -12.95
C PHE A 110 -12.55 -1.77 -12.60
N PRO A 111 -13.39 -0.97 -11.92
CA PRO A 111 -13.01 0.39 -11.56
C PRO A 111 -11.88 0.39 -10.51
N ALA A 112 -11.00 1.39 -10.59
CA ALA A 112 -9.86 1.54 -9.67
C ALA A 112 -10.26 1.57 -8.19
N LYS A 113 -11.48 2.02 -7.86
CA LYS A 113 -11.99 1.98 -6.48
C LYS A 113 -12.03 0.55 -5.92
N ASN A 114 -12.50 -0.41 -6.69
CA ASN A 114 -12.57 -1.81 -6.25
C ASN A 114 -11.17 -2.40 -6.06
N VAL A 115 -10.16 -1.88 -6.75
CA VAL A 115 -8.75 -2.26 -6.55
C VAL A 115 -8.26 -1.82 -5.16
N ILE A 116 -8.68 -0.64 -4.70
CA ILE A 116 -8.29 -0.09 -3.40
C ILE A 116 -8.85 -0.95 -2.26
N ASP A 117 -10.06 -1.51 -2.44
CA ASP A 117 -10.68 -2.38 -1.43
C ASP A 117 -9.94 -3.73 -1.24
N TYR A 118 -9.00 -4.08 -2.12
CA TYR A 118 -8.12 -5.25 -1.97
C TYR A 118 -6.85 -4.99 -1.15
N PHE A 119 -6.60 -3.73 -0.76
CA PHE A 119 -5.46 -3.41 0.09
C PHE A 119 -5.72 -3.91 1.51
N ASP A 120 -4.91 -4.86 1.95
CA ASP A 120 -4.89 -5.30 3.35
C ASP A 120 -4.18 -4.23 4.19
N GLU A 121 -4.97 -3.34 4.81
CA GLU A 121 -4.47 -2.25 5.64
C GLU A 121 -3.62 -2.76 6.82
N GLU A 122 -3.95 -3.92 7.38
CA GLU A 122 -3.21 -4.54 8.50
C GLU A 122 -1.83 -4.97 8.01
N GLN A 123 -1.76 -5.68 6.88
CA GLN A 123 -0.49 -6.07 6.28
C GLN A 123 0.38 -4.87 5.90
N ILE A 124 -0.21 -3.79 5.37
CA ILE A 124 0.53 -2.55 5.04
C ILE A 124 1.09 -1.91 6.32
N PHE A 125 0.29 -1.85 7.38
CA PHE A 125 0.72 -1.29 8.65
C PHE A 125 1.85 -2.10 9.28
N GLU A 126 1.80 -3.43 9.20
CA GLU A 126 2.89 -4.30 9.65
C GLU A 126 4.19 -4.05 8.87
N LEU A 127 4.11 -3.96 7.54
CA LEU A 127 5.27 -3.68 6.69
C LEU A 127 5.85 -2.29 6.97
N ALA A 128 5.01 -1.27 7.09
CA ALA A 128 5.42 0.08 7.43
C ALA A 128 6.10 0.12 8.82
N THR A 129 5.52 -0.54 9.82
CA THR A 129 6.09 -0.64 11.17
C THR A 129 7.47 -1.30 11.16
N LYS A 130 7.63 -2.37 10.38
CA LYS A 130 8.91 -3.08 10.23
C LYS A 130 9.97 -2.20 9.55
N ILE A 131 9.58 -1.42 8.54
CA ILE A 131 10.49 -0.50 7.85
C ILE A 131 10.89 0.65 8.78
N TYR A 132 9.92 1.32 9.39
CA TYR A 132 10.19 2.46 10.25
C TYR A 132 10.97 2.10 11.51
N SER A 133 10.72 0.93 12.12
CA SER A 133 11.47 0.51 13.32
C SER A 133 12.95 0.26 13.00
N HIS A 134 13.23 -0.41 11.89
CA HIS A 134 14.60 -0.64 11.43
C HIS A 134 15.33 0.68 11.16
N LEU A 135 14.70 1.59 10.39
CA LEU A 135 15.29 2.87 10.05
C LEU A 135 15.46 3.81 11.26
N GLU A 136 14.53 3.79 12.21
CA GLU A 136 14.62 4.58 13.46
C GLU A 136 15.80 4.13 14.33
N ASP A 137 16.07 2.82 14.39
CA ASP A 137 17.24 2.30 15.11
C ASP A 137 18.55 2.75 14.45
N GLU A 138 18.61 2.79 13.11
CA GLU A 138 19.74 3.35 12.37
C GLU A 138 19.94 4.84 12.64
N VAL A 139 18.86 5.63 12.60
CA VAL A 139 18.91 7.07 12.91
C VAL A 139 19.46 7.30 14.32
N LYS A 140 19.05 6.51 15.32
CA LYS A 140 19.61 6.60 16.68
C LYS A 140 21.11 6.33 16.72
N ARG A 141 21.61 5.36 15.94
CA ARG A 141 23.05 5.09 15.83
C ARG A 141 23.78 6.28 15.21
N ASN A 142 23.25 6.82 14.12
CA ASN A 142 23.82 7.97 13.41
C ASN A 142 23.86 9.24 14.28
N ILE A 143 22.80 9.49 15.05
CA ILE A 143 22.73 10.57 16.05
C ILE A 143 23.90 10.48 17.04
N SER A 144 24.15 9.29 17.58
CA SER A 144 25.21 9.06 18.57
C SER A 144 26.61 9.32 17.97
N MET A 145 26.84 8.88 16.73
CA MET A 145 28.11 9.07 16.02
C MET A 145 28.37 10.54 15.69
N ALA A 146 27.40 11.21 15.04
CA ALA A 146 27.53 12.62 14.65
C ALA A 146 27.72 13.54 15.86
N TRP A 147 26.97 13.31 16.96
CA TRP A 147 27.16 14.03 18.20
C TRP A 147 28.58 13.86 18.75
N THR A 148 29.07 12.61 18.82
CA THR A 148 30.39 12.30 19.38
C THR A 148 31.51 12.97 18.59
N LEU A 149 31.40 12.99 17.26
CA LEU A 149 32.38 13.60 16.37
C LEU A 149 32.46 15.12 16.54
N HIS A 150 31.33 15.82 16.56
CA HIS A 150 31.32 17.29 16.55
C HIS A 150 31.33 17.94 17.94
N LYS A 151 31.08 17.19 19.01
CA LYS A 151 31.17 17.69 20.40
C LYS A 151 32.54 18.29 20.70
N GLY A 152 33.63 17.69 20.21
CA GLY A 152 35.00 18.16 20.45
C GLY A 152 35.23 19.57 19.91
N SER A 153 34.86 19.82 18.65
CA SER A 153 34.99 21.12 17.98
C SER A 153 34.24 22.23 18.72
N LEU A 154 33.02 21.93 19.19
CA LEU A 154 32.22 22.88 19.95
C LEU A 154 32.85 23.21 21.32
N LEU A 155 33.40 22.20 22.01
CA LEU A 155 34.11 22.41 23.28
C LEU A 155 35.36 23.28 23.09
N VAL A 156 36.13 23.06 22.02
CA VAL A 156 37.30 23.89 21.69
C VAL A 156 36.88 25.35 21.46
N SER A 157 35.84 25.57 20.64
CA SER A 157 35.30 26.90 20.36
C SER A 157 34.81 27.61 21.63
N SER A 158 34.17 26.87 22.54
CA SER A 158 33.72 27.43 23.83
C SER A 158 34.87 27.86 24.73
N LYS A 159 35.98 27.10 24.74
CA LYS A 159 37.17 27.42 25.52
C LYS A 159 37.85 28.70 25.04
N PHE A 160 37.82 28.98 23.73
CA PHE A 160 38.43 30.17 23.12
C PHE A 160 37.84 31.50 23.63
N VAL A 161 36.56 31.51 24.00
CA VAL A 161 35.87 32.68 24.59
C VAL A 161 35.56 32.50 26.08
N TRP A 162 36.23 31.54 26.72
CA TRP A 162 36.03 31.17 28.11
C TRP A 162 34.57 30.89 28.49
N ALA A 163 33.75 30.39 27.56
CA ALA A 163 32.38 29.99 27.86
C ALA A 163 32.35 28.61 28.53
N SER A 164 31.36 28.39 29.40
CA SER A 164 30.94 27.05 29.84
C SER A 164 29.65 26.65 29.13
N LEU A 165 29.61 25.44 28.57
CA LEU A 165 28.46 24.91 27.87
C LEU A 165 27.71 23.85 28.70
N ASN A 166 26.37 23.90 28.65
CA ASN A 166 25.53 22.82 29.17
C ASN A 166 25.47 21.68 28.13
N THR A 167 26.40 20.73 28.24
CA THR A 167 26.53 19.62 27.28
C THR A 167 25.29 18.75 27.18
N LYS A 168 24.50 18.59 28.27
CA LYS A 168 23.25 17.82 28.24
C LYS A 168 22.19 18.49 27.36
N GLN A 169 22.02 19.80 27.50
CA GLN A 169 21.05 20.55 26.70
C GLN A 169 21.44 20.59 25.22
N ILE A 170 22.73 20.80 24.93
CA ILE A 170 23.23 20.80 23.54
C ILE A 170 23.07 19.42 22.92
N LYS A 171 23.37 18.35 23.67
CA LYS A 171 23.12 16.98 23.21
C LYS A 171 21.66 16.81 22.82
N LEU A 172 20.71 17.13 23.70
CA LEU A 172 19.28 17.01 23.40
C LEU A 172 18.84 17.80 22.15
N LEU A 173 19.36 19.02 21.97
CA LEU A 173 19.06 19.83 20.78
C LEU A 173 19.69 19.26 19.50
N ALA A 174 20.92 18.75 19.59
CA ALA A 174 21.59 18.10 18.48
C ALA A 174 20.86 16.81 18.09
N GLU A 175 20.46 15.98 19.06
CA GLU A 175 19.68 14.77 18.83
C GLU A 175 18.36 15.08 18.12
N LYS A 176 17.62 16.11 18.58
CA LYS A 176 16.38 16.55 17.91
C LYS A 176 16.62 17.07 16.50
N CYS A 177 17.71 17.81 16.28
CA CYS A 177 18.04 18.36 14.97
C CYS A 177 18.42 17.26 13.98
N ILE A 178 19.26 16.32 14.41
CA ILE A 178 19.69 15.18 13.59
C ILE A 178 18.49 14.28 13.32
N HIS A 179 17.70 13.95 14.35
CA HIS A 179 16.49 13.12 14.20
C HIS A 179 15.57 13.70 13.14
N LYS A 180 15.17 14.97 13.28
CA LYS A 180 14.31 15.64 12.30
C LYS A 180 14.92 15.61 10.89
N PHE A 181 16.17 16.04 10.75
CA PHE A 181 16.82 16.11 9.44
C PHE A 181 16.98 14.74 8.76
N SER A 182 17.42 13.74 9.51
CA SER A 182 17.53 12.37 9.01
C SER A 182 16.16 11.80 8.63
N TRP A 183 15.11 12.10 9.38
CA TRP A 183 13.75 11.66 9.05
C TRP A 183 13.18 12.34 7.82
N ASP A 184 13.40 13.64 7.65
CA ASP A 184 13.00 14.35 6.43
C ASP A 184 13.65 13.69 5.18
N ILE A 185 14.94 13.33 5.26
CA ILE A 185 15.65 12.63 4.17
C ILE A 185 15.12 11.20 3.95
N ILE A 186 14.97 10.43 5.03
CA ILE A 186 14.57 9.03 4.97
C ILE A 186 13.12 8.89 4.49
N GLU A 187 12.22 9.77 4.93
CA GLU A 187 10.81 9.73 4.52
C GLU A 187 10.68 9.91 3.01
N ASP A 188 11.32 10.93 2.44
CA ASP A 188 11.31 11.19 1.00
C ASP A 188 11.93 10.01 0.24
N PHE A 189 13.06 9.48 0.73
CA PHE A 189 13.72 8.33 0.13
C PHE A 189 12.85 7.07 0.13
N VAL A 190 12.21 6.74 1.26
CA VAL A 190 11.33 5.57 1.38
C VAL A 190 10.15 5.73 0.42
N ARG A 191 9.53 6.91 0.38
CA ARG A 191 8.42 7.22 -0.52
C ARG A 191 8.79 7.00 -1.99
N ASP A 192 9.89 7.60 -2.44
CA ASP A 192 10.37 7.47 -3.81
C ASP A 192 10.73 6.02 -4.15
N LEU A 193 11.37 5.31 -3.24
CA LEU A 193 11.75 3.92 -3.43
C LEU A 193 10.53 3.00 -3.55
N ILE A 194 9.53 3.16 -2.68
CA ILE A 194 8.28 2.38 -2.74
C ILE A 194 7.59 2.62 -4.09
N VAL A 195 7.43 3.87 -4.52
CA VAL A 195 6.86 4.20 -5.84
C VAL A 195 7.65 3.52 -6.95
N LYS A 196 8.99 3.60 -6.92
CA LYS A 196 9.85 2.95 -7.91
C LYS A 196 9.69 1.44 -7.95
N ILE A 197 9.61 0.78 -6.79
CA ILE A 197 9.41 -0.68 -6.70
C ILE A 197 8.06 -1.06 -7.31
N PHE A 198 6.99 -0.36 -6.93
CA PHE A 198 5.64 -0.58 -7.46
C PHE A 198 5.59 -0.39 -8.98
N THR A 199 6.07 0.74 -9.49
CA THR A 199 6.07 1.05 -10.92
C THR A 199 6.88 0.03 -11.71
N SER A 200 8.08 -0.31 -11.25
CA SER A 200 8.92 -1.30 -11.93
C SER A 200 8.26 -2.68 -11.98
N LYS A 201 7.64 -3.12 -10.88
CA LYS A 201 6.99 -4.43 -10.83
C LYS A 201 5.72 -4.44 -11.67
N PHE A 202 4.97 -3.35 -11.68
CA PHE A 202 3.80 -3.17 -12.53
C PHE A 202 4.18 -3.21 -14.01
N GLU A 203 5.21 -2.48 -14.44
CA GLU A 203 5.67 -2.51 -15.83
C GLU A 203 6.16 -3.89 -16.27
N GLU A 204 6.91 -4.59 -15.41
CA GLU A 204 7.37 -5.96 -15.65
C GLU A 204 6.17 -6.88 -15.88
N LYS A 205 5.21 -6.88 -14.95
CA LYS A 205 4.02 -7.74 -15.04
C LYS A 205 3.07 -7.35 -16.17
N ALA A 206 2.92 -6.06 -16.46
CA ALA A 206 2.09 -5.60 -17.57
C ALA A 206 2.66 -6.11 -18.90
N LYS A 207 3.99 -6.07 -19.08
CA LYS A 207 4.66 -6.62 -20.27
C LYS A 207 4.44 -8.13 -20.41
N GLU A 208 4.51 -8.88 -19.31
CA GLU A 208 4.23 -10.32 -19.30
C GLU A 208 2.79 -10.64 -19.70
N GLN A 209 1.84 -9.74 -19.41
CA GLN A 209 0.39 -9.94 -19.67
C GLN A 209 -0.07 -9.49 -21.07
N ILE A 210 0.78 -8.80 -21.85
CA ILE A 210 0.42 -8.35 -23.21
C ILE A 210 -0.11 -9.49 -24.10
N PRO A 211 0.50 -10.70 -24.14
CA PRO A 211 -0.04 -11.79 -24.97
C PRO A 211 -1.45 -12.21 -24.55
N ASP A 212 -1.70 -12.30 -23.24
CA ASP A 212 -3.02 -12.65 -22.70
C ASP A 212 -4.05 -11.57 -23.05
N TRP A 213 -3.68 -10.29 -22.96
CA TRP A 213 -4.53 -9.17 -23.36
C TRP A 213 -4.87 -9.17 -24.84
N LEU A 214 -3.89 -9.47 -25.69
CA LEU A 214 -4.11 -9.63 -27.13
C LEU A 214 -5.06 -10.81 -27.40
N GLY A 215 -4.88 -11.92 -26.67
CA GLY A 215 -5.78 -13.06 -26.70
C GLY A 215 -7.22 -12.65 -26.37
N LEU A 216 -7.41 -12.04 -25.19
CA LEU A 216 -8.72 -11.58 -24.71
C LEU A 216 -9.37 -10.56 -25.65
N ALA A 217 -8.60 -9.61 -26.20
CA ALA A 217 -9.10 -8.60 -27.13
C ALA A 217 -9.46 -9.20 -28.50
N SER A 218 -8.80 -10.30 -28.89
CA SER A 218 -9.06 -11.02 -30.15
C SER A 218 -10.19 -12.04 -30.06
N SER A 219 -10.54 -12.49 -28.85
CA SER A 219 -11.63 -13.44 -28.62
C SER A 219 -12.94 -12.86 -29.15
N ARG A 220 -13.48 -13.46 -30.21
CA ARG A 220 -14.75 -13.03 -30.81
C ARG A 220 -15.89 -13.34 -29.83
N GLU A 221 -16.68 -12.33 -29.50
CA GLU A 221 -17.92 -12.53 -28.76
C GLU A 221 -18.98 -13.14 -29.68
N VAL A 222 -19.39 -14.38 -29.39
CA VAL A 222 -20.50 -15.02 -30.06
C VAL A 222 -21.69 -15.05 -29.12
N PHE A 223 -22.78 -14.41 -29.54
CA PHE A 223 -24.04 -14.39 -28.82
C PHE A 223 -25.01 -15.39 -29.43
N ARG A 224 -25.60 -16.23 -28.58
CA ARG A 224 -26.61 -17.21 -28.95
C ARG A 224 -27.72 -17.21 -27.92
N THR A 225 -28.95 -17.43 -28.35
CA THR A 225 -30.06 -17.72 -27.44
C THR A 225 -29.90 -19.14 -26.88
N VAL A 226 -30.50 -19.43 -25.71
CA VAL A 226 -30.48 -20.78 -25.13
C VAL A 226 -31.01 -21.82 -26.12
N LYS A 227 -32.08 -21.50 -26.86
CA LYS A 227 -32.64 -22.35 -27.91
C LYS A 227 -31.62 -22.69 -29.02
N GLN A 228 -30.78 -21.73 -29.39
CA GLN A 228 -29.71 -21.97 -30.37
C GLN A 228 -28.60 -22.87 -29.83
N VAL A 229 -28.28 -22.80 -28.53
CA VAL A 229 -27.27 -23.65 -27.89
C VAL A 229 -27.75 -25.10 -27.79
N VAL A 230 -29.02 -25.32 -27.43
CA VAL A 230 -29.62 -26.66 -27.35
C VAL A 230 -29.56 -27.39 -28.70
N ASN A 231 -29.67 -26.67 -29.81
CA ASN A 231 -29.58 -27.24 -31.16
C ASN A 231 -28.15 -27.57 -31.61
N ILE A 232 -27.12 -27.17 -30.85
CA ILE A 232 -25.71 -27.44 -31.18
C ILE A 232 -25.24 -28.76 -30.53
N LEU A 233 -25.91 -29.22 -29.47
CA LEU A 233 -25.63 -30.48 -28.79
C LEU A 233 -26.69 -31.52 -29.19
N PRO A 234 -26.34 -32.78 -29.60
CA PRO A 234 -25.05 -33.46 -29.50
C PRO A 234 -24.32 -33.67 -30.84
N ASP A 235 -24.86 -33.19 -31.98
CA ASP A 235 -24.35 -33.51 -33.31
C ASP A 235 -23.13 -32.65 -33.74
N SER A 236 -22.69 -31.71 -32.91
CA SER A 236 -21.50 -30.91 -33.18
C SER A 236 -20.23 -31.77 -33.10
N ILE A 237 -19.50 -31.84 -34.22
CA ILE A 237 -18.13 -32.37 -34.29
C ILE A 237 -17.30 -31.67 -33.22
N ASP A 238 -16.60 -32.45 -32.39
CA ASP A 238 -15.68 -32.03 -31.31
C ASP A 238 -14.98 -30.68 -31.58
N ASN A 239 -14.46 -30.47 -32.80
CA ASN A 239 -13.78 -29.24 -33.21
C ASN A 239 -14.59 -27.93 -33.10
N GLN A 240 -15.93 -27.97 -33.11
CA GLN A 240 -16.78 -26.79 -32.89
C GLN A 240 -17.03 -26.49 -31.41
N LEU A 241 -17.03 -27.52 -30.55
CA LEU A 241 -17.15 -27.36 -29.09
C LEU A 241 -15.89 -26.71 -28.48
N TYR A 242 -14.74 -26.87 -29.12
CA TYR A 242 -13.46 -26.26 -28.72
C TYR A 242 -13.19 -24.89 -29.39
N SER A 243 -14.19 -24.24 -29.99
CA SER A 243 -14.05 -22.91 -30.58
C SER A 243 -14.19 -21.80 -29.52
N ASP A 244 -13.64 -20.61 -29.77
CA ASP A 244 -13.82 -19.42 -28.91
C ASP A 244 -15.31 -19.06 -28.66
N GLU A 245 -16.21 -19.67 -29.42
CA GLU A 245 -17.66 -19.52 -29.33
C GLU A 245 -18.25 -20.27 -28.11
N PHE A 246 -17.63 -21.36 -27.67
CA PHE A 246 -18.10 -22.19 -26.55
C PHE A 246 -16.96 -22.51 -25.56
N MET A 247 -17.16 -22.23 -24.28
CA MET A 247 -16.20 -22.59 -23.22
C MET A 247 -16.40 -24.05 -22.75
N PHE A 248 -16.28 -25.02 -23.65
CA PHE A 248 -16.32 -26.45 -23.33
C PHE A 248 -14.93 -27.10 -23.44
N GLY A 249 -14.63 -28.09 -22.60
CA GLY A 249 -13.42 -28.91 -22.72
C GLY A 249 -12.25 -28.52 -21.81
N THR A 250 -11.03 -28.41 -22.38
CA THR A 250 -9.76 -28.21 -21.65
C THR A 250 -9.47 -26.76 -21.27
N THR A 251 -10.41 -25.84 -21.49
CA THR A 251 -10.24 -24.42 -21.15
C THR A 251 -9.95 -24.27 -19.65
N PRO A 252 -8.79 -23.70 -19.28
CA PRO A 252 -8.48 -23.44 -17.88
C PRO A 252 -9.56 -22.53 -17.27
N ILE A 253 -10.08 -22.91 -16.10
CA ILE A 253 -11.17 -22.17 -15.44
C ILE A 253 -10.84 -20.69 -15.21
N SER A 254 -9.56 -20.35 -15.00
CA SER A 254 -9.07 -18.98 -14.89
C SER A 254 -9.37 -18.17 -16.15
N HIS A 255 -9.09 -18.75 -17.32
CA HIS A 255 -9.36 -18.12 -18.60
C HIS A 255 -10.86 -17.98 -18.86
N ALA A 256 -11.64 -19.01 -18.55
CA ALA A 256 -13.10 -18.97 -18.68
C ALA A 256 -13.73 -17.86 -17.80
N LEU A 257 -13.26 -17.71 -16.57
CA LEU A 257 -13.71 -16.65 -15.66
C LEU A 257 -13.31 -15.25 -16.14
N ASN A 258 -12.11 -15.10 -16.71
CA ASN A 258 -11.69 -13.82 -17.29
C ASN A 258 -12.57 -13.41 -18.47
N LEU A 259 -12.85 -14.34 -19.38
CA LEU A 259 -13.78 -14.12 -20.50
C LEU A 259 -15.18 -13.78 -20.00
N ALA A 260 -15.69 -14.51 -19.01
CA ALA A 260 -16.98 -14.23 -18.39
C ALA A 260 -17.02 -12.82 -17.79
N ALA A 261 -15.97 -12.40 -17.08
CA ALA A 261 -15.88 -11.07 -16.50
C ALA A 261 -15.92 -9.96 -17.55
N LEU A 262 -15.16 -10.09 -18.64
CA LEU A 262 -15.22 -9.13 -19.75
C LEU A 262 -16.63 -9.02 -20.33
N ARG A 263 -17.24 -10.18 -20.64
CA ARG A 263 -18.60 -10.24 -21.22
C ARG A 263 -19.66 -9.65 -20.28
N PHE A 264 -19.55 -9.89 -18.97
CA PHE A 264 -20.48 -9.34 -17.99
C PHE A 264 -20.29 -7.85 -17.75
N GLN A 265 -19.14 -7.27 -18.10
CA GLN A 265 -18.91 -5.83 -17.97
C GLN A 265 -19.35 -5.01 -19.18
N ASP A 266 -19.82 -5.64 -20.25
CA ASP A 266 -20.35 -4.94 -21.41
C ASP A 266 -21.44 -3.92 -20.98
N ARG A 267 -21.21 -2.66 -21.35
CA ARG A 267 -22.09 -1.53 -21.05
C ARG A 267 -23.49 -1.73 -21.62
N SER A 268 -23.60 -2.41 -22.77
CA SER A 268 -24.89 -2.68 -23.43
C SER A 268 -25.82 -3.54 -22.55
N ARG A 269 -25.26 -4.30 -21.61
CA ARG A 269 -25.97 -5.29 -20.78
C ARG A 269 -25.97 -4.96 -19.30
N LYS A 270 -25.59 -3.72 -18.93
CA LYS A 270 -25.47 -3.32 -17.52
C LYS A 270 -26.76 -3.51 -16.72
N LYS A 271 -27.93 -3.36 -17.37
CA LYS A 271 -29.27 -3.51 -16.74
C LYS A 271 -29.76 -4.95 -16.69
N ARG A 272 -29.13 -5.89 -17.40
CA ARG A 272 -29.57 -7.28 -17.44
C ARG A 272 -29.07 -8.01 -16.21
N LYS A 273 -29.87 -8.96 -15.74
CA LYS A 273 -29.48 -9.94 -14.72
C LYS A 273 -28.35 -10.79 -15.27
N LYS A 274 -27.35 -11.08 -14.43
CA LYS A 274 -26.12 -11.76 -14.86
C LYS A 274 -25.97 -13.04 -14.06
N ILE A 275 -26.07 -14.17 -14.73
CA ILE A 275 -25.89 -15.48 -14.12
C ILE A 275 -24.72 -16.18 -14.80
N LEU A 276 -23.78 -16.66 -14.00
CA LEU A 276 -22.67 -17.50 -14.44
C LEU A 276 -22.87 -18.90 -13.89
N ILE A 277 -22.96 -19.88 -14.78
CA ILE A 277 -23.03 -21.29 -14.41
C ILE A 277 -21.67 -21.91 -14.67
N ILE A 278 -21.09 -22.55 -13.65
CA ILE A 278 -19.79 -23.22 -13.73
C ILE A 278 -20.01 -24.70 -13.49
N ILE A 279 -19.69 -25.52 -14.49
CA ILE A 279 -19.73 -26.99 -14.38
C ILE A 279 -18.28 -27.48 -14.35
N SER A 280 -17.84 -28.04 -13.22
CA SER A 280 -16.44 -28.47 -13.06
C SER A 280 -16.29 -29.49 -11.94
N ASP A 281 -15.21 -30.28 -11.98
CA ASP A 281 -14.76 -31.10 -10.85
C ASP A 281 -14.01 -30.28 -9.78
N GLY A 282 -13.77 -28.99 -10.04
CA GLY A 282 -13.09 -28.07 -9.14
C GLY A 282 -11.57 -28.27 -9.07
N ASN A 283 -10.99 -29.11 -9.92
CA ASN A 283 -9.57 -29.39 -9.91
C ASN A 283 -8.80 -28.29 -10.65
N PHE A 284 -8.59 -27.16 -9.98
CA PHE A 284 -7.78 -26.05 -10.50
C PHE A 284 -6.62 -25.71 -9.56
N ASP A 285 -5.44 -25.50 -10.14
CA ASP A 285 -4.16 -25.40 -9.43
C ASP A 285 -3.90 -24.04 -8.75
N THR A 286 -4.77 -23.05 -8.96
CA THR A 286 -4.50 -21.66 -8.54
C THR A 286 -5.62 -21.09 -7.67
N THR A 287 -5.26 -20.13 -6.81
CA THR A 287 -6.23 -19.30 -6.02
C THR A 287 -6.87 -18.21 -6.86
N PHE A 288 -6.44 -18.07 -8.12
CA PHE A 288 -6.89 -17.05 -9.04
C PHE A 288 -8.40 -17.08 -9.35
N PRO A 289 -9.03 -18.24 -9.61
CA PRO A 289 -10.47 -18.34 -9.83
C PRO A 289 -11.31 -17.76 -8.68
N LEU A 290 -10.83 -17.90 -7.44
CA LEU A 290 -11.52 -17.38 -6.26
C LEU A 290 -11.57 -15.85 -6.30
N HIS A 291 -10.46 -15.18 -6.63
CA HIS A 291 -10.39 -13.73 -6.73
C HIS A 291 -11.33 -13.18 -7.81
N VAL A 292 -11.26 -13.74 -9.03
CA VAL A 292 -12.15 -13.32 -10.13
C VAL A 292 -13.61 -13.55 -9.79
N SER A 293 -13.93 -14.67 -9.12
CA SER A 293 -15.31 -14.96 -8.70
C SER A 293 -15.84 -13.95 -7.68
N LEU A 294 -15.02 -13.51 -6.72
CA LEU A 294 -15.40 -12.49 -5.73
C LEU A 294 -15.75 -11.17 -6.42
N LEU A 295 -14.94 -10.78 -7.41
CA LEU A 295 -15.14 -9.57 -8.19
C LEU A 295 -16.40 -9.63 -9.05
N LEU A 296 -16.63 -10.75 -9.73
CA LEU A 296 -17.86 -11.02 -10.46
C LEU A 296 -19.10 -10.88 -9.57
N LYS A 297 -19.05 -11.43 -8.35
CA LYS A 297 -20.13 -11.30 -7.35
C LYS A 297 -20.34 -9.85 -6.92
N GLN A 298 -19.27 -9.08 -6.69
CA GLN A 298 -19.36 -7.67 -6.35
C GLN A 298 -20.02 -6.81 -7.44
N VAL A 299 -19.90 -7.19 -8.71
CA VAL A 299 -20.59 -6.52 -9.83
C VAL A 299 -21.98 -7.09 -10.13
N GLY A 300 -22.53 -7.88 -9.20
CA GLY A 300 -23.89 -8.41 -9.27
C GLY A 300 -24.06 -9.65 -10.13
N VAL A 301 -22.98 -10.38 -10.42
CA VAL A 301 -23.09 -11.68 -11.10
C VAL A 301 -23.41 -12.78 -10.08
N ILE A 302 -24.49 -13.50 -10.34
CA ILE A 302 -24.91 -14.67 -9.57
C ILE A 302 -24.15 -15.88 -10.11
N ILE A 303 -23.26 -16.44 -9.30
CA ILE A 303 -22.45 -17.60 -9.70
C ILE A 303 -23.07 -18.88 -9.13
N ILE A 304 -23.50 -19.77 -10.03
CA ILE A 304 -24.03 -21.10 -9.74
C ILE A 304 -22.94 -22.12 -10.06
N CYS A 305 -22.54 -22.92 -9.07
CA CYS A 305 -21.50 -23.93 -9.23
C CYS A 305 -22.11 -25.33 -9.22
N CYS A 306 -21.94 -26.07 -10.31
CA CYS A 306 -22.36 -27.45 -10.48
C CYS A 306 -21.12 -28.35 -10.45
N GLN A 307 -20.97 -29.09 -9.36
CA GLN A 307 -19.86 -29.99 -9.13
C GLN A 307 -20.05 -31.31 -9.90
N LEU A 308 -19.00 -31.71 -10.61
CA LEU A 308 -18.85 -33.04 -11.19
C LEU A 308 -18.15 -33.97 -10.19
N VAL A 309 -18.87 -34.98 -9.70
CA VAL A 309 -18.33 -36.04 -8.84
C VAL A 309 -19.07 -37.34 -9.11
N SER A 310 -18.38 -38.47 -8.90
CA SER A 310 -18.95 -39.81 -9.10
C SER A 310 -19.82 -40.32 -7.95
N LYS A 311 -19.79 -39.62 -6.80
CA LYS A 311 -20.55 -39.98 -5.59
C LYS A 311 -21.29 -38.77 -5.07
N ASP A 312 -22.47 -39.00 -4.51
CA ASP A 312 -23.25 -37.96 -3.83
C ASP A 312 -22.48 -37.46 -2.60
N ILE A 313 -22.19 -36.16 -2.58
CA ILE A 313 -21.51 -35.47 -1.47
C ILE A 313 -22.44 -34.52 -0.72
N MET A 314 -23.62 -34.23 -1.28
CA MET A 314 -24.68 -33.42 -0.69
C MET A 314 -26.06 -33.95 -1.10
N THR A 315 -27.06 -33.68 -0.28
CA THR A 315 -28.47 -33.97 -0.58
C THR A 315 -29.33 -32.71 -0.54
N THR A 316 -28.79 -31.63 0.01
CA THR A 316 -29.47 -30.35 0.21
C THR A 316 -28.44 -29.21 0.10
N LEU A 317 -28.93 -28.00 -0.15
CA LEU A 317 -28.12 -26.80 -0.16
C LEU A 317 -27.46 -26.53 1.19
N LEU A 318 -26.19 -26.11 1.16
CA LEU A 318 -25.39 -25.96 2.38
C LEU A 318 -24.96 -24.50 2.60
N LYS A 319 -24.98 -24.09 3.87
CA LYS A 319 -24.40 -22.83 4.36
C LYS A 319 -22.91 -22.92 4.62
N LYS A 320 -22.49 -24.06 5.18
CA LYS A 320 -21.12 -24.29 5.65
C LYS A 320 -20.50 -25.44 4.90
N MET A 321 -19.25 -25.23 4.50
CA MET A 321 -18.44 -26.21 3.82
C MET A 321 -18.07 -27.38 4.75
N PRO A 322 -18.41 -28.63 4.40
CA PRO A 322 -17.95 -29.80 5.15
C PRO A 322 -16.44 -29.99 5.04
N SER A 323 -15.75 -30.20 6.16
CA SER A 323 -14.29 -30.38 6.21
C SER A 323 -13.79 -31.59 5.41
N ARG A 324 -14.61 -32.64 5.31
CA ARG A 324 -14.34 -33.91 4.62
C ARG A 324 -14.47 -33.86 3.10
N TRP A 325 -14.89 -32.73 2.52
CA TRP A 325 -15.06 -32.63 1.08
C TRP A 325 -13.73 -32.67 0.31
N PRO A 326 -13.74 -33.20 -0.92
CA PRO A 326 -12.61 -33.08 -1.83
C PRO A 326 -12.24 -31.60 -2.04
N GLU A 327 -10.96 -31.34 -2.28
CA GLU A 327 -10.45 -29.97 -2.44
C GLU A 327 -11.13 -29.22 -3.57
N GLY A 328 -11.44 -29.89 -4.69
CA GLY A 328 -12.16 -29.25 -5.79
C GLY A 328 -13.58 -28.79 -5.43
N ALA A 329 -14.32 -29.61 -4.67
CA ALA A 329 -15.65 -29.24 -4.18
C ALA A 329 -15.58 -28.06 -3.19
N LYS A 330 -14.54 -28.00 -2.35
CA LYS A 330 -14.30 -26.85 -1.46
C LYS A 330 -14.10 -25.57 -2.24
N LYS A 331 -13.22 -25.59 -3.24
CA LYS A 331 -12.94 -24.43 -4.09
C LYS A 331 -14.18 -23.97 -4.86
N MET A 332 -14.93 -24.89 -5.46
CA MET A 332 -16.18 -24.59 -6.16
C MET A 332 -17.25 -24.02 -5.21
N PHE A 333 -17.36 -24.56 -3.99
CA PHE A 333 -18.24 -24.03 -2.95
C PHE A 333 -17.83 -22.60 -2.55
N GLU A 334 -16.54 -22.27 -2.50
CA GLU A 334 -16.08 -20.91 -2.23
C GLU A 334 -16.47 -19.91 -3.34
N ILE A 335 -16.33 -20.33 -4.59
CA ILE A 335 -16.71 -19.56 -5.79
C ILE A 335 -18.21 -19.25 -5.82
N ALA A 336 -19.06 -20.23 -5.49
CA ALA A 336 -20.51 -20.10 -5.51
C ALA A 336 -21.03 -18.84 -4.79
N ALA A 337 -22.05 -18.23 -5.37
CA ALA A 337 -22.72 -17.07 -4.78
C ALA A 337 -23.50 -17.48 -3.52
N ARG A 338 -23.53 -16.54 -2.56
CA ARG A 338 -24.40 -16.65 -1.39
C ARG A 338 -25.78 -16.11 -1.75
N VAL A 339 -26.79 -16.78 -1.24
CA VAL A 339 -28.19 -16.39 -1.36
C VAL A 339 -28.48 -15.27 -0.37
N ASP A 340 -29.06 -14.18 -0.87
CA ASP A 340 -29.69 -13.13 -0.04
C ASP A 340 -31.21 -13.34 -0.09
N PRO A 341 -31.88 -13.64 1.03
CA PRO A 341 -33.33 -13.84 1.06
C PRO A 341 -34.15 -12.63 0.59
N ASN A 342 -33.54 -11.44 0.55
CA ASN A 342 -34.21 -10.21 0.11
C ASN A 342 -34.13 -9.99 -1.41
N ASP A 343 -33.33 -10.77 -2.14
CA ASP A 343 -33.25 -10.66 -3.60
C ASP A 343 -34.38 -11.47 -4.26
N GLU A 344 -35.10 -10.81 -5.17
CA GLU A 344 -36.29 -11.31 -5.86
C GLU A 344 -36.06 -12.68 -6.52
N LEU A 345 -34.86 -12.93 -7.06
CA LEU A 345 -34.51 -14.24 -7.63
C LEU A 345 -34.66 -15.36 -6.61
N PHE A 346 -34.25 -15.10 -5.37
CA PHE A 346 -34.25 -16.14 -4.35
C PHE A 346 -35.63 -16.35 -3.76
N GLN A 347 -36.50 -15.34 -3.76
CA GLN A 347 -37.91 -15.57 -3.43
C GLN A 347 -38.56 -16.53 -4.42
N GLU A 348 -38.27 -16.39 -5.72
CA GLU A 348 -38.76 -17.31 -6.76
C GLU A 348 -38.22 -18.75 -6.59
N ILE A 349 -36.97 -18.91 -6.14
CA ILE A 349 -36.42 -20.23 -5.80
C ILE A 349 -37.09 -20.79 -4.53
N ALA A 350 -37.33 -19.96 -3.51
CA ALA A 350 -37.94 -20.39 -2.25
C ALA A 350 -39.37 -20.90 -2.44
N ASP A 351 -40.15 -20.24 -3.30
CA ASP A 351 -41.51 -20.62 -3.65
C ASP A 351 -41.62 -22.01 -4.31
N ARG A 352 -40.50 -22.54 -4.82
CA ARG A 352 -40.39 -23.86 -5.47
C ARG A 352 -39.91 -24.96 -4.53
N SER A 353 -40.23 -24.86 -3.24
CA SER A 353 -39.97 -25.88 -2.19
C SER A 353 -38.53 -25.91 -1.64
N PHE A 354 -37.76 -24.85 -1.84
CA PHE A 354 -36.45 -24.71 -1.21
C PHE A 354 -36.57 -23.95 0.11
N GLU A 355 -36.10 -24.53 1.21
CA GLU A 355 -35.88 -23.78 2.44
C GLU A 355 -34.66 -22.87 2.26
N ILE A 356 -34.91 -21.64 1.79
CA ILE A 356 -33.87 -20.65 1.62
C ILE A 356 -33.66 -19.90 2.92
N GLU A 357 -32.56 -20.23 3.59
CA GLU A 357 -32.07 -19.48 4.72
C GLU A 357 -30.88 -18.58 4.30
N ASP A 358 -30.70 -17.46 5.01
CA ASP A 358 -29.57 -16.55 4.78
C ASP A 358 -28.22 -17.27 4.86
N GLY A 359 -27.34 -16.99 3.90
CA GLY A 359 -26.00 -17.55 3.81
C GLY A 359 -25.88 -18.92 3.15
N ILE A 360 -26.97 -19.49 2.61
CA ILE A 360 -26.89 -20.66 1.73
C ILE A 360 -26.08 -20.32 0.48
N LYS A 361 -25.33 -21.29 -0.06
CA LYS A 361 -24.59 -21.12 -1.32
C LYS A 361 -25.23 -21.87 -2.47
N LEU A 362 -25.19 -21.27 -3.68
CA LEU A 362 -25.62 -21.87 -4.94
C LEU A 362 -24.59 -22.89 -5.47
N PHE A 363 -24.41 -23.96 -4.71
CA PHE A 363 -23.52 -25.06 -5.03
C PHE A 363 -24.33 -26.35 -5.11
N TYR A 364 -24.21 -27.05 -6.24
CA TYR A 364 -25.03 -28.21 -6.60
C TYR A 364 -24.16 -29.34 -7.12
N GLN A 365 -24.69 -30.56 -7.14
CA GLN A 365 -24.09 -31.65 -7.90
C GLN A 365 -24.85 -31.85 -9.21
N ILE A 366 -24.13 -32.10 -10.31
CA ILE A 366 -24.79 -32.19 -11.62
C ILE A 366 -25.77 -33.36 -11.75
N ASN A 367 -25.58 -34.40 -10.93
CA ASN A 367 -26.44 -35.59 -10.92
C ASN A 367 -27.76 -35.38 -10.15
N GLN A 368 -27.98 -34.19 -9.59
CA GLN A 368 -29.26 -33.78 -9.01
C GLN A 368 -30.07 -33.01 -10.06
N SER A 369 -30.48 -33.70 -11.13
CA SER A 369 -31.17 -33.11 -12.28
C SER A 369 -32.42 -32.33 -11.89
N ASP A 370 -33.24 -32.91 -11.02
CA ASP A 370 -34.54 -32.35 -10.62
C ASP A 370 -34.33 -31.00 -9.90
N LEU A 371 -33.33 -30.95 -9.02
CA LEU A 371 -32.96 -29.76 -8.28
C LEU A 371 -32.46 -28.65 -9.23
N LEU A 372 -31.62 -29.01 -10.20
CA LEU A 372 -31.09 -28.09 -11.19
C LEU A 372 -32.18 -27.54 -12.12
N GLU A 373 -33.16 -28.37 -12.50
CA GLU A 373 -34.30 -27.96 -13.30
C GLU A 373 -35.11 -26.89 -12.59
N ASP A 374 -35.48 -27.11 -11.32
CA ASP A 374 -36.21 -26.12 -10.53
C ASP A 374 -35.48 -24.77 -10.43
N ILE A 375 -34.16 -24.81 -10.28
CA ILE A 375 -33.33 -23.61 -10.21
C ILE A 375 -33.27 -22.92 -11.56
N PHE A 376 -33.04 -23.65 -12.65
CA PHE A 376 -33.00 -23.04 -13.97
C PHE A 376 -34.35 -22.43 -14.34
N GLU A 377 -35.46 -23.06 -13.97
CA GLU A 377 -36.78 -22.47 -14.15
C GLU A 377 -36.99 -21.22 -13.30
N ALA A 378 -36.53 -21.19 -12.05
CA ALA A 378 -36.61 -19.97 -11.24
C ALA A 378 -35.70 -18.85 -11.81
N VAL A 379 -34.50 -19.20 -12.24
CA VAL A 379 -33.48 -18.25 -12.69
C VAL A 379 -33.79 -17.71 -14.10
N LEU A 380 -34.33 -18.54 -14.99
CA LEU A 380 -34.56 -18.24 -16.42
C LEU A 380 -36.04 -18.08 -16.79
N GLY A 381 -36.97 -18.62 -16.01
CA GLY A 381 -38.39 -18.76 -16.38
C GLY A 381 -39.19 -17.46 -16.49
N ASN A 382 -38.64 -16.34 -16.05
CA ASN A 382 -39.27 -15.02 -16.16
C ASN A 382 -38.95 -14.24 -17.45
N GLU A 383 -38.17 -14.80 -18.39
CA GLU A 383 -37.86 -14.14 -19.67
C GLU A 383 -38.93 -14.28 -20.77
N ASN A 384 -40.21 -14.50 -20.41
CA ASN A 384 -41.33 -14.38 -21.36
C ASN A 384 -41.75 -12.92 -21.64
N GLY A 385 -41.00 -11.93 -21.15
CA GLY A 385 -41.12 -10.54 -21.59
C GLY A 385 -40.45 -10.36 -22.95
N ASP A 386 -41.25 -10.05 -23.97
CA ASP A 386 -40.88 -9.76 -25.36
C ASP A 386 -39.42 -9.32 -25.56
N ILE A 387 -38.60 -10.22 -26.11
CA ILE A 387 -37.28 -9.88 -26.60
C ILE A 387 -37.48 -9.06 -27.89
N GLU A 388 -37.52 -7.74 -27.76
CA GLU A 388 -37.26 -6.85 -28.90
C GLU A 388 -35.83 -7.14 -29.38
N PHE A 389 -35.74 -7.84 -30.51
CA PHE A 389 -34.53 -7.90 -31.31
C PHE A 389 -34.30 -6.51 -31.90
N ASP A 390 -33.42 -5.74 -31.26
CA ASP A 390 -32.87 -4.54 -31.89
C ASP A 390 -31.85 -4.97 -32.94
N GLU A 391 -32.33 -5.24 -34.17
CA GLU A 391 -31.51 -5.59 -35.33
C GLU A 391 -30.65 -4.42 -35.85
N THR A 392 -30.61 -3.26 -35.17
CA THR A 392 -29.98 -2.06 -35.73
C THR A 392 -28.49 -1.84 -35.44
N ASN A 393 -27.78 -2.80 -34.83
CA ASN A 393 -26.33 -2.67 -34.61
C ASN A 393 -25.53 -3.94 -35.00
N ILE A 394 -25.50 -4.23 -36.31
CA ILE A 394 -24.41 -5.01 -36.94
C ILE A 394 -23.52 -4.05 -37.72
#